data_AF-A0A960APS5-F1
#
_entry.id   AF-A0A960APS5-F1
#
_cell.length_a   1.000
_cell.length_b   1.000
_cell.length_c   1.000
_cell.angle_alpha   90.00
_cell.angle_beta   90.00
_cell.angle_gamma   90.00
#
_symmetry.space_group_name_H-M   'P 1'
#
loop_
_entity.id
_entity.type
_entity.pdbx_description
1 polymer ?
#
loop_
_entity_poly.entity_id
_entity_poly.type
_entity_poly.pdbx_seq_one_letter_code
_entity_poly.pdbx_strand_id
1 'polypeptide(L)'
;MRRLIIALAASAVAVPLAAGPATAAPLKSCGPVKMAGLPQPLAIKVKVKNLSCADATLLWTSYISTGGALAPPLDELVASCKDGPKAARKKAAKVNRLAIVCRKGKVVTTAWALGG
;
A
#
# COMPACT_ATOMS: atom_id res chain seq x y z
N MET A 1 -2.45 51.82 -46.64
CA MET A 1 -2.60 50.36 -46.42
C MET A 1 -1.26 49.78 -46.00
N ARG A 2 -1.31 48.83 -45.05
CA ARG A 2 -0.24 47.94 -44.54
C ARG A 2 0.97 48.57 -43.83
N ARG A 3 0.84 48.56 -42.51
CA ARG A 3 1.82 48.91 -41.48
C ARG A 3 2.86 47.79 -41.29
N LEU A 4 4.06 48.26 -40.97
CA LEU A 4 5.20 47.65 -40.27
C LEU A 4 4.86 46.48 -39.32
N ILE A 5 5.81 45.55 -39.12
CA ILE A 5 6.65 45.40 -37.91
C ILE A 5 7.37 44.03 -37.95
N ILE A 6 8.68 44.09 -37.79
CA ILE A 6 9.62 42.98 -37.57
C ILE A 6 9.34 42.35 -36.20
N ALA A 7 9.26 41.02 -36.09
CA ALA A 7 9.27 40.33 -34.81
C ALA A 7 10.21 39.11 -34.86
N LEU A 8 11.33 39.27 -34.14
CA LEU A 8 12.34 38.28 -33.78
C LEU A 8 11.68 37.14 -32.99
N ALA A 9 11.68 35.91 -33.52
CA ALA A 9 11.25 34.73 -32.77
C ALA A 9 12.47 34.00 -32.20
N ALA A 10 12.74 34.24 -30.91
CA ALA A 10 13.70 33.47 -30.14
C ALA A 10 13.10 32.10 -29.79
N SER A 11 13.65 31.04 -30.39
CA SER A 11 13.28 29.65 -30.14
C SER A 11 13.78 29.22 -28.76
N ALA A 12 12.95 29.41 -27.73
CA ALA A 12 13.17 28.79 -26.43
C ALA A 12 12.92 27.28 -26.55
N VAL A 13 13.99 26.51 -26.64
CA VAL A 13 13.94 25.05 -26.56
C VAL A 13 13.59 24.67 -25.13
N ALA A 14 12.30 24.47 -24.86
CA ALA A 14 11.84 23.90 -23.61
C ALA A 14 12.30 22.45 -23.55
N VAL A 15 13.40 22.18 -22.85
CA VAL A 15 13.85 20.84 -22.49
C VAL A 15 12.76 20.23 -21.61
N PRO A 16 12.07 19.16 -22.03
CA PRO A 16 11.21 18.44 -21.11
C PRO A 16 12.13 17.77 -20.08
N LEU A 17 12.10 18.25 -18.84
CA LEU A 17 12.62 17.53 -17.69
C LEU A 17 11.89 16.18 -17.65
N ALA A 18 12.54 15.16 -18.21
CA ALA A 18 12.13 13.78 -18.08
C ALA A 18 12.15 13.45 -16.58
N ALA A 19 10.98 13.49 -15.97
CA ALA A 19 10.77 12.98 -14.62
C ALA A 19 11.16 11.50 -14.65
N GLY A 20 12.37 11.21 -14.16
CA GLY A 20 12.87 9.85 -14.03
C GLY A 20 11.84 8.99 -13.28
N PRO A 21 11.69 7.71 -13.63
CA PRO A 21 10.71 6.85 -12.99
C PRO A 21 10.98 6.84 -11.49
N ALA A 22 10.03 7.35 -10.71
CA ALA A 22 10.09 7.26 -9.26
C ALA A 22 10.15 5.77 -8.91
N THR A 23 11.35 5.28 -8.59
CA THR A 23 11.59 3.91 -8.14
C THR A 23 10.83 3.73 -6.84
N ALA A 24 9.60 3.25 -6.95
CA ALA A 24 8.76 2.94 -5.81
C ALA A 24 9.50 1.88 -4.99
N ALA A 25 10.05 2.28 -3.83
CA ALA A 25 10.78 1.37 -2.96
C ALA A 25 9.98 0.06 -2.79
N PRO A 26 10.62 -1.11 -3.04
CA PRO A 26 9.93 -2.38 -3.13
C PRO A 26 9.30 -2.74 -1.79
N LEU A 27 8.11 -3.31 -1.84
CA LEU A 27 7.44 -3.83 -0.65
C LEU A 27 8.25 -5.03 -0.11
N LYS A 28 8.67 -4.98 1.15
CA LYS A 28 9.30 -6.10 1.84
C LYS A 28 8.24 -7.15 2.14
N SER A 29 8.53 -8.42 1.84
CA SER A 29 7.64 -9.52 2.17
C SER A 29 7.90 -9.99 3.60
N CYS A 30 6.84 -10.20 4.37
CA CYS A 30 6.88 -10.77 5.71
C CYS A 30 6.28 -12.17 5.69
N GLY A 31 6.60 -12.97 6.71
CA GLY A 31 5.99 -14.28 6.91
C GLY A 31 4.48 -14.20 7.17
N PRO A 32 3.77 -15.34 7.13
CA PRO A 32 2.36 -15.40 7.51
C PRO A 32 2.17 -15.06 8.99
N VAL A 33 1.12 -14.31 9.30
CA VAL A 33 0.73 -13.98 10.68
C VAL A 33 -0.07 -15.14 11.23
N LYS A 34 0.38 -15.73 12.33
CA LYS A 34 -0.25 -16.86 13.02
C LYS A 34 -0.62 -16.44 14.44
N MET A 35 -1.66 -17.07 14.98
CA MET A 35 -2.07 -16.90 16.37
C MET A 35 -2.21 -18.29 17.00
N ALA A 36 -1.81 -18.41 18.27
CA ALA A 36 -1.98 -19.65 19.01
C ALA A 36 -3.47 -20.03 19.09
N GLY A 37 -3.79 -21.31 18.89
CA GLY A 37 -5.17 -21.80 18.90
C GLY A 37 -5.91 -21.72 17.56
N LEU A 38 -5.33 -21.10 16.52
CA LEU A 38 -5.91 -21.10 15.17
C LEU A 38 -5.08 -21.97 14.20
N PRO A 39 -5.70 -22.97 13.54
CA PRO A 39 -4.99 -23.87 12.62
C PRO A 39 -4.58 -23.17 11.31
N GLN A 40 -5.26 -22.07 10.97
CA GLN A 40 -4.99 -21.27 9.78
C GLN A 40 -4.30 -19.97 10.18
N PRO A 41 -3.32 -19.48 9.39
CA PRO A 41 -2.75 -18.17 9.62
C PRO A 41 -3.83 -17.09 9.50
N LEU A 42 -3.76 -16.03 10.30
CA LEU A 42 -4.65 -14.87 10.22
C LEU A 42 -4.41 -14.07 8.95
N ALA A 43 -3.16 -13.88 8.54
CA ALA A 43 -2.85 -13.13 7.33
C ALA A 43 -1.71 -13.81 6.54
N ILE A 44 -1.88 -13.90 5.22
CA ILE A 44 -0.86 -14.44 4.31
C ILE A 44 -0.48 -13.40 3.26
N LYS A 45 0.64 -13.63 2.57
CA LYS A 45 1.21 -12.68 1.59
C LYS A 45 1.34 -11.26 2.14
N VAL A 46 1.78 -11.16 3.40
CA VAL A 46 2.00 -9.88 4.07
C VAL A 46 3.16 -9.16 3.39
N LYS A 47 2.90 -7.93 2.97
CA LYS A 47 3.88 -7.06 2.32
C LYS A 47 3.84 -5.69 2.96
N VAL A 48 5.00 -5.15 3.26
CA VAL A 48 5.16 -3.90 4.03
C VAL A 48 6.09 -2.93 3.34
N LYS A 49 5.88 -1.64 3.57
CA LYS A 49 6.77 -0.55 3.17
C LYS A 49 6.83 0.46 4.30
N ASN A 50 8.04 0.82 4.72
CA ASN A 50 8.30 1.69 5.87
C ASN A 50 7.57 1.23 7.15
N LEU A 51 7.45 -0.09 7.33
CA LEU A 51 6.88 -0.74 8.51
C LEU A 51 7.68 -2.01 8.80
N SER A 52 7.94 -2.32 10.06
CA SER A 52 8.62 -3.56 10.42
C SER A 52 7.66 -4.76 10.26
N CYS A 53 8.20 -5.97 10.07
CA CYS A 53 7.36 -7.17 10.02
C CYS A 53 6.72 -7.48 11.40
N ALA A 54 7.34 -7.05 12.50
CA ALA A 54 6.79 -7.19 13.84
C ALA A 54 5.55 -6.30 14.01
N ASP A 55 5.65 -5.02 13.64
CA ASP A 55 4.52 -4.09 13.69
C ASP A 55 3.38 -4.52 12.76
N ALA A 56 3.71 -5.04 11.57
CA ALA A 56 2.72 -5.60 10.67
C ALA A 56 2.03 -6.84 11.27
N THR A 57 2.76 -7.67 12.01
CA THR A 57 2.19 -8.82 12.70
C THR A 57 1.21 -8.36 13.78
N LEU A 58 1.59 -7.40 14.62
CA LEU A 58 0.70 -6.80 15.62
C LEU A 58 -0.54 -6.19 14.98
N LEU A 59 -0.36 -5.42 13.89
CA LEU A 59 -1.46 -4.80 13.15
C LEU A 59 -2.45 -5.82 12.61
N TRP A 60 -1.98 -6.83 11.86
CA TRP A 60 -2.87 -7.84 11.28
C TRP A 60 -3.50 -8.76 12.33
N THR A 61 -2.83 -8.96 13.46
CA THR A 61 -3.39 -9.67 14.61
C THR A 61 -4.55 -8.88 15.20
N SER A 62 -4.35 -7.58 15.49
CA SER A 62 -5.41 -6.71 16.03
C SER A 62 -6.56 -6.52 15.05
N TYR A 63 -6.26 -6.25 13.78
CA TYR A 63 -7.25 -6.02 12.72
C TYR A 63 -8.22 -7.20 12.54
N ILE A 64 -7.74 -8.44 12.71
CA ILE A 64 -8.52 -9.64 12.42
C ILE A 64 -9.13 -10.26 13.68
N SER A 65 -8.39 -10.29 14.80
CA SER A 65 -8.76 -11.13 15.94
C SER A 65 -9.33 -10.38 17.13
N THR A 66 -8.83 -9.19 17.44
CA THR A 66 -8.98 -8.65 18.81
C THR A 66 -9.53 -7.23 18.87
N GLY A 67 -9.49 -6.43 17.79
CA GLY A 67 -9.89 -5.02 17.83
C GLY A 67 -9.17 -4.23 18.94
N GLY A 68 -8.05 -4.77 19.43
CA GLY A 68 -7.31 -4.22 20.56
C GLY A 68 -6.59 -2.95 20.12
N ALA A 69 -6.64 -1.93 20.97
CA ALA A 69 -5.94 -0.68 20.75
C ALA A 69 -4.45 -0.96 20.48
N LEU A 70 -3.95 -0.49 19.34
CA LEU A 70 -2.53 -0.53 19.02
C LEU A 70 -1.85 0.76 19.49
N ALA A 71 -0.54 0.84 19.32
CA ALA A 71 0.13 2.13 19.43
C ALA A 71 -0.48 3.10 18.38
N PRO A 72 -0.60 4.41 18.69
CA PRO A 72 -1.26 5.40 17.84
C PRO A 72 -0.93 5.34 16.33
N PRO A 73 0.35 5.20 15.90
CA PRO A 73 0.65 5.15 14.46
C PRO A 73 0.10 3.90 13.75
N LEU A 74 -0.17 2.83 14.49
CA LEU A 74 -0.73 1.59 13.95
C LEU A 74 -2.25 1.62 13.91
N ASP A 75 -2.92 2.19 14.91
CA ASP A 75 -4.38 2.36 14.90
C ASP A 75 -4.82 3.28 13.76
N GLU A 76 -4.11 4.38 13.53
CA GLU A 76 -4.36 5.24 12.38
C GLU A 76 -4.15 4.51 11.04
N LEU A 77 -3.20 3.57 10.99
CA LEU A 77 -2.96 2.75 9.81
C LEU A 77 -4.08 1.72 9.63
N VAL A 78 -4.58 1.12 10.70
CA VAL A 78 -5.75 0.22 10.70
C VAL A 78 -6.99 0.94 10.19
N ALA A 79 -7.25 2.16 10.66
CA ALA A 79 -8.37 2.98 10.20
C ALA A 79 -8.30 3.31 8.69
N SER A 80 -7.11 3.24 8.09
CA SER A 80 -6.90 3.45 6.65
C SER A 80 -7.04 2.17 5.80
N CYS A 81 -7.27 1.02 6.43
CA CYS A 81 -7.41 -0.26 5.74
C CYS A 81 -8.66 -0.27 4.85
N LYS A 82 -8.48 -0.81 3.65
CA LYS A 82 -9.55 -0.99 2.67
C LYS A 82 -9.29 -2.21 1.80
N ASP A 83 -10.31 -2.58 1.04
CA ASP A 83 -10.18 -3.59 0.00
C ASP A 83 -9.03 -3.28 -0.96
N GLY A 84 -8.26 -4.33 -1.25
CA GLY A 84 -7.24 -4.32 -2.28
C GLY A 84 -7.83 -4.26 -3.69
N PRO A 85 -6.96 -4.11 -4.72
CA PRO A 85 -7.42 -4.03 -6.10
C PRO A 85 -8.17 -5.31 -6.52
N LYS A 86 -9.13 -5.18 -7.44
CA LYS A 86 -10.00 -6.28 -7.93
C LYS A 86 -9.24 -7.56 -8.27
N ALA A 87 -8.07 -7.43 -8.90
CA ALA A 87 -7.21 -8.57 -9.24
C ALA A 87 -6.66 -9.31 -8.01
N ALA A 88 -6.27 -8.58 -6.96
CA ALA A 88 -5.81 -9.16 -5.71
C ALA A 88 -6.96 -9.85 -4.97
N ARG A 89 -8.14 -9.21 -4.90
CA ARG A 89 -9.34 -9.81 -4.28
C ARG A 89 -9.73 -11.12 -4.95
N LYS A 90 -9.78 -11.16 -6.29
CA LYS A 90 -10.06 -12.39 -7.04
C LYS A 90 -9.08 -13.53 -6.71
N LYS A 91 -7.81 -13.22 -6.48
CA LYS A 91 -6.79 -14.23 -6.14
C LYS A 91 -6.88 -14.66 -4.67
N ALA A 92 -7.15 -13.73 -3.77
CA ALA A 92 -7.34 -14.01 -2.35
C ALA A 92 -8.61 -14.85 -2.11
N ALA A 93 -9.70 -14.56 -2.82
CA ALA A 93 -10.96 -15.31 -2.72
C ALA A 93 -10.80 -16.81 -3.08
N LYS A 94 -9.90 -17.15 -4.02
CA LYS A 94 -9.61 -18.56 -4.38
C LYS A 94 -9.06 -19.39 -3.21
N VAL A 95 -8.53 -18.72 -2.19
CA VAL A 95 -7.99 -19.36 -0.98
C VAL A 95 -8.79 -18.93 0.27
N ASN A 96 -10.04 -18.47 0.08
CA ASN A 96 -10.94 -17.99 1.14
C ASN A 96 -10.33 -16.87 2.00
N ARG A 97 -9.75 -15.87 1.33
CA ARG A 97 -9.13 -14.70 1.97
C ARG A 97 -9.65 -13.38 1.38
N LEU A 98 -9.63 -12.32 2.18
CA LEU A 98 -9.81 -10.95 1.71
C LEU A 98 -8.47 -10.30 1.44
N ALA A 99 -8.31 -9.69 0.26
CA ALA A 99 -7.13 -8.87 -0.01
C ALA A 99 -7.34 -7.48 0.57
N ILE A 100 -6.56 -7.10 1.58
CA ILE A 100 -6.66 -5.82 2.29
C ILE A 100 -5.37 -5.02 2.09
N VAL A 101 -5.52 -3.71 1.96
CA VAL A 101 -4.44 -2.73 1.85
C VAL A 101 -4.68 -1.63 2.86
N CYS A 102 -3.71 -1.39 3.73
CA CYS A 102 -3.69 -0.28 4.67
C CYS A 102 -2.56 0.67 4.28
N ARG A 103 -2.85 1.97 4.18
CA ARG A 103 -1.88 2.98 3.75
C ARG A 103 -2.14 4.29 4.47
N LYS A 104 -1.12 4.78 5.17
CA LYS A 104 -1.09 6.12 5.78
C LYS A 104 0.25 6.77 5.44
N GLY A 105 0.22 7.89 4.71
CA GLY A 105 1.42 8.57 4.23
C GLY A 105 2.34 7.64 3.43
N LYS A 106 3.59 7.47 3.91
CA LYS A 106 4.60 6.60 3.28
C LYS A 106 4.56 5.15 3.77
N VAL A 107 3.75 4.84 4.78
CA VAL A 107 3.62 3.52 5.38
C VAL A 107 2.53 2.74 4.64
N VAL A 108 2.86 1.52 4.22
CA VAL A 108 1.92 0.64 3.52
C VAL A 108 2.06 -0.77 4.08
N THR A 109 0.94 -1.43 4.34
CA THR A 109 0.89 -2.87 4.58
C THR A 109 -0.25 -3.49 3.77
N THR A 110 -0.01 -4.65 3.17
CA THR A 110 -1.02 -5.39 2.41
C THR A 110 -0.98 -6.83 2.84
N ALA A 111 -2.13 -7.48 2.96
CA ALA A 111 -2.20 -8.90 3.23
C ALA A 111 -3.45 -9.53 2.65
N TRP A 112 -3.45 -10.85 2.61
CA TRP A 112 -4.63 -11.66 2.40
C TRP A 112 -5.10 -12.14 3.77
N ALA A 113 -6.04 -11.41 4.35
CA ALA A 113 -6.59 -11.63 5.68
C ALA A 113 -7.56 -12.82 5.68
N LEU A 114 -7.55 -13.58 6.77
CA LEU A 114 -8.57 -14.55 7.15
C LEU A 114 -9.81 -13.76 7.54
N GLY A 115 -10.97 -14.15 7.02
CA GLY A 115 -12.22 -13.44 7.26
C GLY A 115 -12.65 -12.68 6.02
N GLY A 116 -13.59 -13.29 5.31
CA GLY A 116 -14.77 -12.64 4.73
C GLY A 116 -15.98 -13.34 5.32
#